data_AF-A0A1D7QFJ9-F1
#
_entry.id   AF-A0A1D7QFJ9-F1
#
_cell.length_a   1.000
_cell.length_b   1.000
_cell.length_c   1.000
_cell.angle_alpha   90.00
_cell.angle_beta   90.00
_cell.angle_gamma   90.00
#
_symmetry.space_group_name_H-M   'P 1'
#
loop_
_entity.id
_entity.type
_entity.pdbx_description
1 polymer ?
#
loop_
_entity_poly.entity_id
_entity_poly.type
_entity_poly.pdbx_seq_one_letter_code
_entity_poly.pdbx_strand_id
1 'polypeptide(L)'
;MNNEFRHHIEEEDLEPEEIQIKKPRRKEREPEGEKAFFKKLFTEGVVTKEAATDMLPFLLFLSVLCMLYIANSHMAVKNIRNIDKLNKEVKELSWEYKSLKADLMFKSKLTEVAKKVDTLGIKELTEPPKKIVINTNEH
;
A
#
# COMPACT_ATOMS: atom_id res chain seq x y z
N MET A 1 43.36 -73.73 -27.79
CA MET A 1 42.81 -74.84 -26.98
C MET A 1 41.35 -74.53 -26.71
N ASN A 2 40.51 -75.53 -27.00
CA ASN A 2 39.09 -75.69 -26.74
C ASN A 2 38.07 -74.76 -27.45
N ASN A 3 37.46 -75.37 -28.48
CA ASN A 3 36.14 -75.09 -29.04
C ASN A 3 35.03 -75.28 -28.00
N GLU A 4 33.90 -74.60 -28.26
CA GLU A 4 32.54 -75.17 -28.32
C GLU A 4 31.64 -74.15 -29.07
N PHE A 5 31.55 -74.20 -30.39
CA PHE A 5 30.52 -74.88 -31.19
C PHE A 5 29.04 -74.52 -30.88
N ARG A 6 28.52 -73.59 -31.72
CA ARG A 6 27.25 -73.58 -32.49
C ARG A 6 25.91 -73.82 -31.77
N HIS A 7 25.05 -72.79 -31.82
CA HIS A 7 23.75 -72.67 -32.53
C HIS A 7 23.07 -71.40 -31.96
N HIS A 8 22.31 -70.56 -32.65
CA HIS A 8 21.56 -70.61 -33.89
C HIS A 8 21.34 -69.14 -34.31
N ILE A 9 21.47 -68.82 -35.60
CA ILE A 9 21.02 -67.54 -36.15
C ILE A 9 19.56 -67.77 -36.54
N GLU A 10 18.64 -67.04 -35.92
CA GLU A 10 17.36 -66.71 -36.53
C GLU A 10 17.17 -65.19 -36.37
N GLU A 11 16.93 -64.56 -37.52
CA GLU A 11 16.64 -63.15 -37.72
C GLU A 11 15.31 -62.81 -37.04
N GLU A 12 15.18 -61.64 -36.41
CA GLU A 12 14.03 -60.73 -36.59
C GLU A 12 14.20 -59.45 -35.76
N ASP A 13 14.23 -58.35 -36.52
CA ASP A 13 13.58 -57.08 -36.23
C ASP A 13 14.11 -56.18 -35.10
N LEU A 14 14.89 -55.18 -35.54
CA LEU A 14 14.99 -53.89 -34.86
C LEU A 14 13.62 -53.21 -34.84
N GLU A 15 12.89 -53.30 -33.73
CA GLU A 15 11.78 -52.41 -33.44
C GLU A 15 12.26 -51.14 -32.69
N PRO A 16 11.80 -49.94 -33.07
CA PRO A 16 12.29 -48.67 -32.53
C PRO A 16 11.87 -48.45 -31.07
N GLU A 17 12.78 -47.88 -30.27
CA GLU A 17 12.51 -47.44 -28.90
C GLU A 17 11.25 -46.56 -28.82
N GLU A 18 10.17 -47.10 -28.25
CA GLU A 18 9.05 -46.28 -27.79
C GLU A 18 9.53 -45.37 -26.66
N ILE A 19 9.60 -44.07 -26.96
CA ILE A 19 9.80 -43.03 -25.95
C ILE A 19 8.58 -43.06 -25.02
N GLN A 20 8.71 -43.75 -23.89
CA GLN A 20 7.74 -43.66 -22.79
C GLN A 20 7.74 -42.23 -22.24
N ILE A 21 6.78 -41.43 -22.67
CA ILE A 21 6.43 -40.18 -22.00
C ILE A 21 5.80 -40.55 -20.65
N LYS A 22 6.64 -40.75 -19.63
CA LYS A 22 6.21 -40.85 -18.23
C LYS A 22 5.49 -39.54 -17.88
N LYS A 23 4.16 -39.60 -17.78
CA LYS A 23 3.36 -38.54 -17.12
C LYS A 23 4.03 -38.25 -15.77
N PRO A 24 4.45 -37.01 -15.47
CA PRO A 24 5.10 -36.74 -14.21
C PRO A 24 4.10 -37.04 -13.09
N ARG A 25 4.45 -37.98 -12.20
CA ARG A 25 3.75 -38.17 -10.92
C ARG A 25 3.66 -36.79 -10.28
N ARG A 26 2.46 -36.26 -10.15
CA ARG A 26 2.18 -35.04 -9.39
C ARG A 26 2.59 -35.33 -7.96
N LYS A 27 3.84 -34.98 -7.60
CA LYS A 27 4.28 -34.90 -6.22
C LYS A 27 3.30 -33.94 -5.56
N GLU A 28 2.47 -34.46 -4.68
CA GLU A 28 1.74 -33.65 -3.72
C GLU A 28 2.81 -32.88 -2.95
N ARG A 29 2.94 -31.59 -3.27
CA ARG A 29 3.83 -30.70 -2.52
C ARG A 29 3.18 -30.54 -1.16
N GLU A 30 3.66 -31.29 -0.19
CA GLU A 30 3.32 -31.03 1.20
C GLU A 30 3.76 -29.59 1.53
N PRO A 31 2.98 -28.80 2.28
CA PRO A 31 3.41 -27.46 2.69
C PRO A 31 4.54 -27.58 3.72
N GLU A 32 5.79 -27.51 3.24
CA GLU A 32 7.00 -28.03 3.89
C GLU A 32 7.55 -27.25 5.11
N GLY A 33 6.98 -26.12 5.51
CA GLY A 33 7.54 -25.34 6.64
C GLY A 33 6.70 -25.44 7.90
N GLU A 34 5.56 -24.79 7.85
CA GLU A 34 4.74 -24.53 9.04
C GLU A 34 3.97 -25.78 9.47
N LYS A 35 3.27 -26.44 8.54
CA LYS A 35 2.45 -27.62 8.88
C LYS A 35 3.30 -28.83 9.26
N ALA A 36 4.50 -28.96 8.68
CA ALA A 36 5.47 -29.98 9.06
C ALA A 36 6.03 -29.73 10.47
N PHE A 37 6.31 -28.47 10.81
CA PHE A 37 6.74 -28.07 12.16
C PHE A 37 5.65 -28.31 13.20
N PHE A 38 4.40 -27.95 12.92
CA PHE A 38 3.26 -28.24 13.79
C PHE A 38 3.06 -29.77 13.95
N LYS A 39 3.11 -30.55 12.86
CA LYS A 39 3.04 -32.02 12.94
C LYS A 39 4.14 -32.60 13.82
N LYS A 40 5.37 -32.10 13.71
CA LYS A 40 6.49 -32.56 14.54
C LYS A 40 6.29 -32.24 16.02
N LEU A 41 5.83 -31.03 16.34
CA LEU A 41 5.53 -30.61 17.72
C LEU A 41 4.34 -31.35 18.36
N PHE A 42 3.32 -31.72 17.57
CA PHE A 42 2.13 -32.39 18.11
C PHE A 42 2.18 -33.92 18.04
N THR A 43 3.01 -34.52 17.18
CA THR A 43 3.08 -35.98 16.97
C THR A 43 4.22 -36.64 17.75
N GLU A 44 5.39 -35.99 17.88
CA GLU A 44 6.55 -36.56 18.59
C GLU A 44 6.54 -36.20 20.09
N GLY A 45 5.54 -36.65 20.86
CA GLY A 45 5.63 -36.90 22.31
C GLY A 45 6.01 -35.75 23.28
N VAL A 46 6.31 -34.53 22.82
CA VAL A 46 6.72 -33.39 23.69
C VAL A 46 5.56 -32.84 24.52
N VAL A 47 4.31 -33.05 24.11
CA VAL A 47 3.12 -32.65 24.86
C VAL A 47 2.64 -33.83 25.71
N THR A 48 3.37 -34.11 26.78
CA THR A 48 2.91 -35.02 27.84
C THR A 48 1.78 -34.33 28.62
N LYS A 49 0.81 -35.07 29.20
CA LYS A 49 -0.36 -34.48 29.93
C LYS A 49 0.02 -33.42 30.98
N GLU A 50 1.16 -33.60 31.62
CA GLU A 50 1.73 -32.67 32.60
C GLU A 50 2.17 -31.35 31.93
N ALA A 51 2.97 -31.44 30.86
CA ALA A 51 3.39 -30.28 30.07
C ALA A 51 2.21 -29.54 29.41
N ALA A 52 1.17 -30.24 28.98
CA ALA A 52 -0.04 -29.63 28.43
C ALA A 52 -0.79 -28.79 29.47
N THR A 53 -0.81 -29.26 30.72
CA THR A 53 -1.48 -28.56 31.84
C THR A 53 -0.67 -27.32 32.25
N ASP A 54 0.66 -27.42 32.28
CA ASP A 54 1.56 -26.31 32.59
C ASP A 54 1.58 -25.23 31.48
N MET A 55 1.42 -25.63 30.22
CA MET A 55 1.36 -24.70 29.06
C MET A 55 -0.02 -24.09 28.84
N LEU A 56 -1.09 -24.62 29.46
CA LEU A 56 -2.45 -24.12 29.33
C LEU A 56 -2.60 -22.62 29.66
N PRO A 57 -2.09 -22.09 30.79
CA PRO A 57 -2.17 -20.65 31.08
C PRO A 57 -1.40 -19.79 30.05
N PHE A 58 -0.29 -20.30 29.50
CA PHE A 58 0.48 -19.62 28.46
C PHE A 58 -0.29 -19.54 27.12
N LEU A 59 -0.98 -20.61 26.74
CA LEU A 59 -1.80 -20.64 25.54
C LEU A 59 -3.01 -19.69 25.65
N LEU A 60 -3.64 -19.64 26.83
CA LEU A 60 -4.70 -18.65 27.11
C LEU A 60 -4.17 -17.22 27.01
N PHE A 61 -3.00 -16.94 27.56
CA PHE A 61 -2.35 -15.64 27.41
C PHE A 61 -2.13 -15.27 25.94
N LEU A 62 -1.63 -16.20 25.13
CA LEU A 62 -1.43 -15.98 23.70
C LEU A 62 -2.76 -15.78 22.95
N SER A 63 -3.81 -16.53 23.33
CA SER A 63 -5.16 -16.36 22.77
C SER A 63 -5.71 -14.96 23.04
N VAL A 64 -5.56 -14.46 24.27
CA VAL A 64 -5.94 -13.09 24.63
C VAL A 64 -5.14 -12.07 23.83
N LEU A 65 -3.83 -12.28 23.67
CA LEU A 65 -2.98 -11.38 22.87
C LEU A 65 -3.41 -11.36 21.40
N CYS A 66 -3.73 -12.52 20.82
CA CYS A 66 -4.28 -12.62 19.48
C CYS A 66 -5.63 -11.89 19.35
N MET A 67 -6.52 -12.02 20.34
CA MET A 67 -7.80 -11.31 20.36
C MET A 67 -7.59 -9.79 20.38
N LEU A 68 -6.68 -9.30 21.23
CA LEU A 68 -6.30 -7.89 21.29
C LEU A 68 -5.71 -7.40 19.97
N TYR A 69 -4.87 -8.22 19.32
CA TYR A 69 -4.30 -7.88 18.01
C TYR A 69 -5.37 -7.73 16.93
N ILE A 70 -6.30 -8.68 16.83
CA ILE A 70 -7.41 -8.62 15.86
C ILE A 70 -8.28 -7.39 16.13
N ALA A 71 -8.60 -7.12 17.40
CA ALA A 71 -9.37 -5.94 17.79
C ALA A 71 -8.68 -4.63 17.35
N ASN A 72 -7.37 -4.52 17.59
CA ASN A 72 -6.59 -3.35 17.20
C ASN A 72 -6.49 -3.20 15.67
N SER A 73 -6.29 -4.30 14.95
CA SER A 73 -6.28 -4.32 13.48
C SER A 73 -7.59 -3.77 12.90
N HIS A 74 -8.74 -4.17 13.44
CA HIS A 74 -10.03 -3.64 13.00
C HIS A 74 -10.17 -2.13 13.26
N MET A 75 -9.64 -1.62 14.37
CA MET A 75 -9.59 -0.18 14.64
C MET A 75 -8.68 0.55 13.64
N ALA A 76 -7.52 0.00 13.30
CA ALA A 76 -6.61 0.57 12.32
C ALA A 76 -7.26 0.70 10.93
N VAL A 77 -8.01 -0.32 10.49
CA VAL A 77 -8.76 -0.28 9.22
C VAL A 77 -9.84 0.80 9.22
N LYS A 78 -10.52 1.01 10.35
CA LYS A 78 -11.50 2.10 10.44
C LYS A 78 -10.81 3.47 10.40
N ASN A 79 -9.69 3.61 11.10
CA ASN A 79 -8.94 4.86 11.16
C ASN A 79 -8.37 5.27 9.80
N ILE A 80 -7.79 4.33 9.03
CA ILE A 80 -7.25 4.65 7.71
C ILE A 80 -8.34 5.17 6.77
N ARG A 81 -9.53 4.56 6.79
CA ARG A 81 -10.67 5.03 5.98
C ARG A 81 -11.17 6.41 6.41
N ASN A 82 -11.10 6.73 7.70
CA ASN A 82 -11.45 8.06 8.18
C ASN A 82 -10.41 9.09 7.73
N ILE A 83 -9.12 8.77 7.83
CA ILE A 83 -8.02 9.62 7.37
C ILE A 83 -8.18 9.93 5.88
N ASP A 84 -8.50 8.94 5.05
CA ASP A 84 -8.71 9.15 3.62
C ASP A 84 -9.88 10.10 3.31
N LYS A 85 -10.98 9.97 4.06
CA LYS A 85 -12.14 10.89 3.95
C LYS A 85 -11.75 12.32 4.34
N LEU A 86 -11.13 12.48 5.51
CA LEU A 86 -10.70 13.79 6.00
C LEU A 86 -9.70 14.44 5.03
N ASN A 87 -8.75 13.69 4.48
CA ASN A 87 -7.81 14.19 3.48
C ASN A 87 -8.52 14.69 2.22
N LYS A 88 -9.58 14.00 1.79
CA LYS A 88 -10.39 14.44 0.65
C LYS A 88 -11.11 15.76 0.97
N GLU A 89 -11.73 15.86 2.14
CA GLU A 89 -12.41 17.09 2.59
C GLU A 89 -11.44 18.28 2.69
N VAL A 90 -10.25 18.08 3.29
CA VAL A 90 -9.21 19.11 3.36
C VAL A 90 -8.76 19.53 1.97
N LYS A 91 -8.62 18.58 1.04
CA LYS A 91 -8.24 18.89 -0.34
C LYS A 91 -9.33 19.72 -1.03
N GLU A 92 -10.60 19.33 -0.92
CA GLU A 92 -11.73 20.08 -1.47
C GLU A 92 -11.78 21.51 -0.91
N LEU A 93 -11.69 21.67 0.42
CA LEU A 93 -11.68 22.99 1.06
C LEU A 93 -10.49 23.85 0.62
N SER A 94 -9.32 23.23 0.44
CA SER A 94 -8.14 23.95 -0.06
C SER A 94 -8.30 24.43 -1.51
N TRP A 95 -9.08 23.71 -2.33
CA TRP A 95 -9.38 24.10 -3.69
C TRP A 95 -10.36 25.28 -3.70
N GLU A 96 -11.41 25.22 -2.89
CA GLU A 96 -12.34 26.33 -2.71
C GLU A 96 -11.63 27.60 -2.24
N TYR A 97 -10.75 27.49 -1.23
CA TYR A 97 -9.96 28.61 -0.74
C TYR A 97 -9.10 29.23 -1.85
N LYS A 98 -8.42 28.41 -2.67
CA LYS A 98 -7.58 28.90 -3.77
C LYS A 98 -8.41 29.62 -4.83
N SER A 99 -9.55 29.05 -5.22
CA SER A 99 -10.47 29.67 -6.18
C SER A 99 -11.00 31.01 -5.66
N LEU A 100 -11.52 31.04 -4.43
CA LEU A 100 -12.05 32.26 -3.83
C LEU A 100 -10.97 33.34 -3.66
N LYS A 101 -9.75 32.94 -3.28
CA LYS A 101 -8.61 33.85 -3.19
C LYS A 101 -8.23 34.42 -4.55
N ALA A 102 -8.24 33.60 -5.60
CA ALA A 102 -7.98 34.07 -6.97
C ALA A 102 -9.04 35.08 -7.42
N ASP A 103 -10.32 34.80 -7.16
CA ASP A 103 -11.41 35.74 -7.44
C ASP A 103 -11.28 37.05 -6.67
N LEU A 104 -10.90 36.97 -5.39
CA LEU A 104 -10.66 38.15 -4.57
C LEU A 104 -9.48 38.96 -5.11
N MET A 105 -8.38 38.32 -5.49
CA MET A 105 -7.22 38.99 -6.10
C MET A 105 -7.58 39.66 -7.42
N PHE A 106 -8.36 38.99 -8.27
CA PHE A 106 -8.84 39.56 -9.53
C PHE A 106 -9.70 40.80 -9.27
N LYS A 107 -10.66 40.71 -8.35
CA LYS A 107 -11.53 41.83 -7.96
C LYS A 107 -10.79 42.98 -7.27
N SER A 108 -9.70 42.68 -6.55
CA SER A 108 -8.88 43.67 -5.84
C SER A 108 -7.78 44.27 -6.72
N LYS A 109 -7.63 43.80 -7.96
CA LYS A 109 -6.64 44.34 -8.89
C LYS A 109 -6.97 45.80 -9.20
N LEU A 110 -6.00 46.70 -9.04
CA LEU A 110 -6.17 48.15 -9.24
C LEU A 110 -6.88 48.47 -10.55
N THR A 111 -6.48 47.84 -11.65
CA THR A 111 -7.10 48.04 -12.97
C THR A 111 -8.58 47.64 -13.03
N GLU A 112 -8.99 46.59 -12.31
CA GLU A 112 -10.39 46.15 -12.27
C GLU A 112 -11.21 47.00 -11.29
N VAL A 113 -10.58 47.45 -10.19
CA VAL A 113 -11.19 48.41 -9.26
C VAL A 113 -11.42 49.75 -9.95
N ALA A 114 -10.43 50.30 -10.65
CA ALA A 114 -10.51 51.55 -11.41
C ALA A 114 -11.67 51.53 -12.41
N LYS A 115 -11.76 50.48 -13.23
CA LYS A 115 -12.90 50.28 -14.16
C LYS A 115 -14.26 50.30 -13.46
N LYS A 116 -14.36 49.73 -12.24
CA LYS A 116 -15.61 49.75 -11.47
C LYS A 116 -15.91 51.12 -10.88
N VAL A 117 -14.90 51.84 -10.39
CA VAL A 117 -15.07 53.17 -9.78
C VAL A 117 -15.04 54.33 -10.78
N ASP A 118 -14.77 54.08 -12.07
CA ASP A 118 -14.88 55.07 -13.15
C ASP A 118 -16.28 55.70 -13.23
N THR A 119 -17.32 54.90 -12.96
CA THR A 119 -18.70 55.39 -12.89
C THR A 119 -18.96 56.32 -11.68
N LEU A 120 -18.11 56.23 -10.66
CA LEU A 120 -18.14 57.07 -9.45
C LEU A 120 -17.23 58.30 -9.57
N GLY A 121 -16.56 58.50 -10.71
CA GLY A 121 -15.71 59.66 -10.98
C GLY A 121 -14.35 59.65 -10.27
N ILE A 122 -13.93 58.51 -9.72
CA ILE A 122 -12.65 58.35 -9.01
C ILE A 122 -11.57 57.97 -10.04
N LYS A 123 -10.48 58.75 -10.12
CA LYS A 123 -9.34 58.50 -11.04
C LYS A 123 -8.12 58.00 -10.29
N GLU A 124 -7.39 57.08 -10.92
CA GLU A 124 -6.07 56.65 -10.45
C GLU A 124 -5.07 57.83 -10.50
N LEU A 125 -4.22 57.92 -9.47
CA LEU A 125 -3.13 58.89 -9.43
C LEU A 125 -2.00 58.37 -10.33
N THR A 126 -1.87 58.93 -11.53
CA THR A 126 -0.76 58.61 -12.47
C THR A 126 0.52 59.37 -12.14
N GLU A 127 0.41 60.50 -11.45
CA GLU A 127 1.54 61.31 -11.02
C GLU A 127 1.76 61.18 -9.51
N PRO A 128 3.03 61.19 -9.05
CA PRO A 128 3.34 61.16 -7.62
C PRO A 128 2.73 62.38 -6.91
N PRO A 129 2.25 62.22 -5.65
CA PRO A 129 1.62 63.31 -4.92
C PRO A 129 2.61 64.47 -4.70
N LYS A 130 2.16 65.70 -4.99
CA LYS A 130 2.98 66.89 -4.80
C LYS A 130 3.17 67.13 -3.30
N LYS A 131 4.43 67.16 -2.84
CA LYS A 131 4.78 67.57 -1.49
C LYS A 131 4.61 69.09 -1.39
N ILE A 132 3.64 69.54 -0.60
CA ILE A 132 3.50 70.97 -0.26
C ILE A 132 4.61 71.29 0.73
N VAL A 133 5.63 72.02 0.28
CA VAL A 133 6.68 72.57 1.15
C VAL A 133 6.28 74.00 1.47
N ILE A 134 5.95 74.26 2.73
CA ILE A 134 5.61 75.60 3.21
C ILE A 134 6.95 76.29 3.48
N ASN A 135 7.34 77.23 2.62
CA ASN A 135 8.46 78.13 2.92
C ASN A 135 7.92 79.23 3.84
N THR A 136 8.30 79.19 5.12
CA THR A 136 7.86 80.14 6.16
C THR A 136 8.54 81.51 6.07
N ASN A 137 8.91 81.99 4.88
CA ASN A 137 9.59 83.28 4.72
C ASN A 137 8.93 84.12 3.62
N GLU A 138 7.84 84.80 3.99
CA GLU A 138 7.43 86.08 3.42
C GLU A 138 6.43 86.73 4.38
N HIS A 139 6.98 87.45 5.37
CA HIS A 139 6.68 88.84 5.74
C HIS A 139 7.60 89.27 6.88
#